data_AF-M5UEZ4-F1
#
_entry.id   AF-M5UEZ4-F1
#
_cell.length_a   1.000
_cell.length_b   1.000
_cell.length_c   1.000
_cell.angle_alpha   90.00
_cell.angle_beta   90.00
_cell.angle_gamma   90.00
#
_symmetry.space_group_name_H-M   'P 1'
#
loop_
_entity.id
_entity.type
_entity.pdbx_description
1 polymer ?
#
loop_
_entity_poly.entity_id
_entity_poly.type
_entity_poly.pdbx_seq_one_letter_code
_entity_poly.pdbx_strand_id
1 'polypeptide(L)'
;MDFSGRYGPVDTAAIGRLIEVHQTPVLKGVNTTHLTSARAVDAYLQFAQQRLVNSTAGGPLAAEATMILADLETLAANAGRTIDSPPEFSALHSSELALTYRRAAVEISPDNADAAADLGRTLLKRSIPEAAKDLLLQSVRVAPTRQRFESLLEAAAKSGDFVLVDQCEKQLASNQLPSELPVKMMSPQEFARTGQTGPPAAMASAVNANPGPNQFNRSQQYRVATRPTNNQVRGDRVPMSQPSTAGQIVDPTLPHNWTPKPSASAPPTQPERRLFW
;
A
#
# COMPACT_ATOMS: atom_id res chain seq x y z
N MET A 1 -6.10 -15.64 -4.92
CA MET A 1 -7.02 -16.74 -4.56
C MET A 1 -8.42 -16.17 -4.51
N ASP A 2 -9.41 -16.90 -5.00
CA ASP A 2 -10.79 -16.40 -5.05
C ASP A 2 -11.65 -17.05 -3.96
N PHE A 3 -11.38 -16.67 -2.70
CA PHE A 3 -12.35 -16.88 -1.61
C PHE A 3 -13.48 -15.83 -1.65
N SER A 4 -13.35 -14.85 -2.54
CA SER A 4 -14.31 -13.76 -2.75
C SER A 4 -15.55 -14.17 -3.55
N GLY A 5 -15.59 -15.38 -4.11
CA GLY A 5 -16.77 -15.87 -4.81
C GLY A 5 -17.01 -15.24 -6.17
N ARG A 6 -15.95 -14.86 -6.89
CA ARG A 6 -16.07 -14.35 -8.26
C ARG A 6 -16.75 -15.37 -9.19
N TYR A 7 -16.68 -16.66 -8.85
CA TYR A 7 -17.36 -17.75 -9.58
C TYR A 7 -18.61 -18.30 -8.88
N GLY A 8 -19.18 -17.57 -7.92
CA GLY A 8 -20.39 -17.97 -7.19
C GLY A 8 -20.19 -17.97 -5.66
N PRO A 9 -21.27 -18.24 -4.90
CA PRO A 9 -21.19 -18.26 -3.44
C PRO A 9 -20.17 -19.29 -2.96
N VAL A 10 -19.28 -18.88 -2.06
CA VAL A 10 -18.26 -19.75 -1.48
C VAL A 10 -18.83 -20.35 -0.20
N ASP A 11 -19.34 -21.58 -0.32
CA ASP A 11 -19.81 -22.36 0.83
C ASP A 11 -18.66 -23.10 1.52
N THR A 12 -18.94 -23.70 2.68
CA THR A 12 -17.95 -24.45 3.47
C THR A 12 -17.31 -25.59 2.67
N ALA A 13 -18.10 -26.23 1.80
CA ALA A 13 -17.61 -27.30 0.93
C ALA A 13 -16.62 -26.78 -0.13
N ALA A 14 -16.89 -25.61 -0.73
CA ALA A 14 -15.98 -24.94 -1.64
C ALA A 14 -14.67 -24.51 -0.94
N ILE A 15 -14.77 -23.97 0.29
CA ILE A 15 -13.58 -23.64 1.09
C ILE A 15 -12.73 -24.89 1.34
N GLY A 16 -13.35 -26.01 1.72
CA GLY A 16 -12.66 -27.30 1.91
C GLY A 16 -11.91 -27.74 0.64
N ARG A 17 -12.57 -27.74 -0.52
CA ARG A 17 -11.93 -28.08 -1.80
C ARG A 17 -10.78 -27.14 -2.16
N LEU A 18 -10.94 -25.83 -1.92
CA LEU A 18 -9.88 -24.85 -2.16
C LEU A 18 -8.66 -25.11 -1.27
N ILE A 19 -8.87 -25.49 -0.01
CA ILE A 19 -7.80 -25.84 0.93
C ILE A 19 -7.07 -27.12 0.48
N GLU A 20 -7.80 -28.13 0.02
CA GLU A 20 -7.23 -29.42 -0.42
C GLU A 20 -6.34 -29.26 -1.66
N VAL A 21 -6.76 -28.46 -2.65
CA VAL A 21 -6.02 -28.25 -3.90
C VAL A 21 -4.77 -27.38 -3.70
N HIS A 22 -4.71 -26.60 -2.61
CA HIS A 22 -3.62 -25.66 -2.41
C HIS A 22 -2.34 -26.31 -1.83
N GLN A 23 -1.17 -25.85 -2.28
CA GLN A 23 0.11 -26.36 -1.79
C GLN A 23 0.46 -25.84 -0.38
N THR A 24 0.17 -24.57 -0.11
CA THR A 24 0.38 -23.92 1.19
C THR A 24 -0.32 -24.66 2.34
N PRO A 25 0.38 -24.94 3.45
CA PRO A 25 -0.13 -25.80 4.52
C PRO A 25 -1.07 -25.13 5.55
N VAL A 26 -1.37 -23.83 5.41
CA VAL A 26 -1.96 -22.99 6.47
C VAL A 26 -3.23 -23.55 7.09
N LEU A 27 -4.12 -24.13 6.28
CA LEU A 27 -5.42 -24.65 6.72
C LEU A 27 -5.53 -26.16 6.56
N LYS A 28 -4.43 -26.86 6.26
CA LYS A 28 -4.45 -28.32 6.09
C LYS A 28 -4.69 -28.99 7.45
N GLY A 29 -5.71 -29.84 7.52
CA GLY A 29 -6.11 -30.52 8.74
C GLY A 29 -6.89 -29.65 9.75
N VAL A 30 -7.22 -28.41 9.40
CA VAL A 30 -8.10 -27.55 10.20
C VAL A 30 -9.55 -27.95 9.95
N ASN A 31 -10.36 -28.03 11.01
CA ASN A 31 -11.80 -28.25 10.86
C ASN A 31 -12.44 -27.03 10.17
N THR A 32 -12.97 -27.21 8.96
CA THR A 32 -13.54 -26.14 8.15
C THR A 32 -15.01 -25.88 8.41
N THR A 33 -15.71 -26.66 9.25
CA THR A 33 -17.17 -26.57 9.44
C THR A 33 -17.66 -25.14 9.77
N HIS A 34 -16.87 -24.38 10.53
CA HIS A 34 -17.19 -22.99 10.92
C HIS A 34 -16.27 -21.95 10.27
N LEU A 35 -15.47 -22.35 9.28
CA LEU A 35 -14.51 -21.47 8.64
C LEU A 35 -15.22 -20.60 7.59
N THR A 36 -15.18 -19.28 7.78
CA THR A 36 -15.70 -18.32 6.81
C THR A 36 -14.63 -17.96 5.78
N SER A 37 -15.05 -17.48 4.59
CA SER A 37 -14.14 -17.00 3.55
C SER A 37 -13.20 -15.91 4.05
N ALA A 38 -13.71 -14.96 4.85
CA ALA A 38 -12.89 -13.89 5.43
C ALA A 38 -11.77 -14.44 6.32
N ARG A 39 -12.08 -15.40 7.19
CA ARG A 39 -11.08 -16.04 8.06
C ARG A 39 -10.06 -16.86 7.26
N ALA A 40 -10.50 -17.53 6.19
CA ALA A 40 -9.58 -18.23 5.30
C ALA A 40 -8.60 -17.25 4.62
N VAL A 41 -9.10 -16.13 4.10
CA VAL A 41 -8.28 -15.07 3.50
C VAL A 41 -7.26 -14.52 4.50
N ASP A 42 -7.70 -14.16 5.71
CA ASP A 42 -6.83 -13.66 6.76
C ASP A 42 -5.68 -14.63 7.07
N ALA A 43 -5.99 -15.93 7.20
CA ALA A 43 -4.98 -16.95 7.48
C ALA A 43 -3.94 -17.07 6.36
N TYR A 44 -4.37 -17.04 5.10
CA TYR A 44 -3.45 -17.07 3.95
C TYR A 44 -2.61 -15.79 3.84
N LEU A 45 -3.20 -14.62 4.08
CA LEU A 45 -2.47 -13.34 4.07
C LEU A 45 -1.43 -13.29 5.19
N GLN A 46 -1.78 -13.74 6.40
CA GLN A 46 -0.84 -13.84 7.51
C GLN A 46 0.34 -14.76 7.19
N PHE A 47 0.08 -15.92 6.56
CA PHE A 47 1.16 -16.80 6.12
C PHE A 47 2.02 -16.18 5.02
N ALA A 48 1.40 -15.52 4.04
CA ALA A 48 2.11 -14.82 2.98
C ALA A 48 3.01 -13.71 3.56
N GLN A 49 2.51 -12.93 4.52
CA GLN A 49 3.27 -11.94 5.27
C GLN A 49 4.50 -12.59 5.91
N GLN A 50 4.32 -13.65 6.71
CA GLN A 50 5.43 -14.33 7.39
C GLN A 50 6.46 -14.86 6.39
N ARG A 51 6.02 -15.41 5.25
CA ARG A 51 6.93 -15.89 4.20
C ARG A 51 7.70 -14.75 3.55
N LEU A 52 7.06 -13.61 3.31
CA LEU A 52 7.69 -12.42 2.77
C LEU A 52 8.72 -11.84 3.75
N VAL A 53 8.37 -11.70 5.02
CA VAL A 53 9.30 -11.23 6.06
C VAL A 53 10.53 -12.14 6.13
N ASN A 54 10.31 -13.46 6.19
CA ASN A 54 11.39 -14.45 6.26
C ASN A 54 12.29 -14.47 5.01
N SER A 55 11.76 -14.14 3.82
CA SER A 55 12.54 -14.19 2.57
C SER A 55 13.43 -12.97 2.36
N THR A 56 13.17 -11.86 3.06
CA THR A 56 13.89 -10.59 2.85
C THR A 56 15.13 -10.42 3.73
N ALA A 57 15.35 -11.31 4.69
CA ALA A 57 16.46 -11.27 5.65
C ALA A 57 16.59 -9.94 6.44
N GLY A 58 15.53 -9.14 6.52
CA GLY A 58 15.49 -7.91 7.34
C GLY A 58 16.17 -6.66 6.73
N GLY A 59 16.35 -6.60 5.40
CA GLY A 59 16.99 -5.45 4.76
C GLY A 59 16.10 -4.20 4.65
N PRO A 60 16.60 -2.97 4.89
CA PRO A 60 15.81 -1.74 4.77
C PRO A 60 15.27 -1.52 3.34
N LEU A 61 16.06 -1.86 2.32
CA LEU A 61 15.63 -1.80 0.91
C LEU A 61 14.43 -2.73 0.63
N ALA A 62 14.36 -3.89 1.30
CA ALA A 62 13.25 -4.80 1.15
C ALA A 62 11.98 -4.27 1.82
N ALA A 63 12.11 -3.59 2.97
CA ALA A 63 10.99 -2.88 3.60
C ALA A 63 10.46 -1.77 2.68
N GLU A 64 11.34 -0.96 2.07
CA GLU A 64 10.96 0.07 1.09
C GLU A 64 10.27 -0.52 -0.14
N ALA A 65 10.82 -1.59 -0.72
CA ALA A 65 10.19 -2.28 -1.85
C ALA A 65 8.79 -2.81 -1.47
N THR A 66 8.63 -3.32 -0.25
CA THR A 66 7.35 -3.80 0.27
C THR A 66 6.35 -2.65 0.49
N MET A 67 6.82 -1.48 0.91
CA MET A 67 6.01 -0.26 0.97
C MET A 67 5.50 0.17 -0.41
N ILE A 68 6.34 0.11 -1.44
CA ILE A 68 5.93 0.40 -2.82
C ILE A 68 4.82 -0.57 -3.27
N LEU A 69 4.92 -1.86 -2.95
CA LEU A 69 3.84 -2.83 -3.24
C LEU A 69 2.54 -2.45 -2.54
N ALA A 70 2.60 -2.00 -1.27
CA ALA A 70 1.41 -1.55 -0.55
C ALA A 70 0.74 -0.33 -1.20
N ASP A 71 1.53 0.60 -1.73
CA ASP A 71 1.02 1.79 -2.38
C ASP A 71 0.43 1.46 -3.75
N LEU A 72 1.04 0.54 -4.51
CA LEU A 72 0.47 0.03 -5.76
C LEU A 72 -0.90 -0.63 -5.52
N GLU A 73 -1.04 -1.45 -4.48
CA GLU A 73 -2.33 -2.05 -4.11
C GLU A 73 -3.34 -1.00 -3.62
N THR A 74 -2.89 0.02 -2.89
CA THR A 74 -3.75 1.14 -2.49
C THR A 74 -4.25 1.91 -3.72
N LEU A 75 -3.39 2.13 -4.71
CA LEU A 75 -3.76 2.75 -5.98
C LEU A 75 -4.73 1.87 -6.77
N ALA A 76 -4.49 0.56 -6.84
CA ALA A 76 -5.39 -0.40 -7.50
C ALA A 76 -6.79 -0.41 -6.85
N ALA A 77 -6.86 -0.42 -5.51
CA ALA A 77 -8.11 -0.33 -4.77
C ALA A 77 -8.89 0.97 -5.08
N ASN A 78 -8.18 2.07 -5.35
CA ASN A 78 -8.78 3.35 -5.71
C ASN A 78 -9.15 3.46 -7.20
N ALA A 79 -8.37 2.81 -8.08
CA ALA A 79 -8.49 2.86 -9.53
C ALA A 79 -9.61 1.96 -10.07
N GLY A 80 -9.99 0.90 -9.34
CA GLY A 80 -11.04 -0.06 -9.70
C GLY A 80 -12.48 0.50 -9.80
N ARG A 81 -12.65 1.83 -9.78
CA ARG A 81 -13.93 2.52 -10.03
C ARG A 81 -14.15 2.82 -11.52
N THR A 82 -13.84 1.88 -12.40
CA THR A 82 -14.29 1.93 -13.80
C THR A 82 -15.66 1.28 -13.91
N ILE A 83 -16.54 1.84 -14.76
CA ILE A 83 -17.97 1.47 -14.86
C ILE A 83 -18.17 -0.03 -15.20
N ASP A 84 -17.20 -0.67 -15.85
CA ASP A 84 -17.31 -2.03 -16.38
C ASP A 84 -16.61 -3.11 -15.53
N SER A 85 -15.91 -2.74 -14.45
CA SER A 85 -15.31 -3.73 -13.55
C SER A 85 -16.29 -4.06 -12.42
N PRO A 86 -16.53 -5.34 -12.07
CA PRO A 86 -17.33 -5.70 -10.90
C PRO A 86 -16.77 -4.98 -9.66
N PRO A 87 -17.49 -3.99 -9.09
CA PRO A 87 -16.84 -2.85 -8.44
C PRO A 87 -16.40 -3.08 -6.98
N GLU A 88 -16.89 -4.12 -6.30
CA GLU A 88 -16.72 -4.21 -4.84
C GLU A 88 -15.59 -5.16 -4.40
N PHE A 89 -15.39 -6.27 -5.12
CA PHE A 89 -14.52 -7.35 -4.64
C PHE A 89 -13.03 -7.11 -4.87
N SER A 90 -12.68 -6.42 -5.97
CA SER A 90 -11.27 -6.07 -6.24
C SER A 90 -10.73 -5.06 -5.22
N ALA A 91 -11.57 -4.12 -4.77
CA ALA A 91 -11.14 -3.04 -3.89
C ALA A 91 -10.87 -3.55 -2.46
N LEU A 92 -11.77 -4.39 -1.92
CA LEU A 92 -11.55 -5.00 -0.59
C LEU A 92 -10.29 -5.86 -0.58
N HIS A 93 -10.11 -6.71 -1.59
CA HIS A 93 -8.93 -7.56 -1.69
C HIS A 93 -7.62 -6.76 -1.76
N SER A 94 -7.54 -5.77 -2.65
CA SER A 94 -6.36 -4.89 -2.74
C SER A 94 -6.14 -4.10 -1.45
N SER A 95 -7.20 -3.70 -0.74
CA SER A 95 -7.05 -3.02 0.55
C SER A 95 -6.44 -3.91 1.63
N GLU A 96 -6.79 -5.20 1.67
CA GLU A 96 -6.20 -6.17 2.61
C GLU A 96 -4.76 -6.52 2.23
N LEU A 97 -4.46 -6.63 0.93
CA LEU A 97 -3.08 -6.80 0.46
C LEU A 97 -2.21 -5.61 0.84
N ALA A 98 -2.68 -4.39 0.61
CA ALA A 98 -1.97 -3.17 1.01
C ALA A 98 -1.67 -3.16 2.51
N LEU A 99 -2.65 -3.52 3.35
CA LEU A 99 -2.43 -3.63 4.80
C LEU A 99 -1.40 -4.72 5.14
N THR A 100 -1.47 -5.88 4.47
CA THR A 100 -0.55 -7.00 4.66
C THR A 100 0.89 -6.60 4.32
N TYR A 101 1.09 -5.89 3.21
CA TYR A 101 2.41 -5.37 2.82
C TYR A 101 2.93 -4.33 3.81
N ARG A 102 2.10 -3.39 4.29
CA ARG A 102 2.54 -2.43 5.32
C ARG A 102 2.95 -3.12 6.62
N ARG A 103 2.21 -4.15 7.06
CA ARG A 103 2.59 -4.97 8.22
C ARG A 103 3.93 -5.68 7.99
N ALA A 104 4.11 -6.29 6.82
CA ALA A 104 5.38 -6.91 6.46
C ALA A 104 6.53 -5.89 6.48
N ALA A 105 6.35 -4.69 5.92
CA ALA A 105 7.40 -3.66 5.89
C ALA A 105 7.88 -3.25 7.30
N VAL A 106 6.95 -3.07 8.25
CA VAL A 106 7.27 -2.77 9.66
C VAL A 106 8.00 -3.95 10.31
N GLU A 107 7.62 -5.19 10.00
CA GLU A 107 8.26 -6.39 10.56
C GLU A 107 9.65 -6.63 9.97
N ILE A 108 9.86 -6.34 8.68
CA ILE A 108 11.15 -6.42 7.98
C ILE A 108 12.15 -5.40 8.54
N SER A 109 11.69 -4.17 8.79
CA SER A 109 12.52 -3.09 9.33
C SER A 109 11.75 -2.31 10.40
N PRO A 110 11.87 -2.70 11.69
CA PRO A 110 11.19 -2.01 12.79
C PRO A 110 11.62 -0.55 12.96
N ASP A 111 12.83 -0.20 12.53
CA ASP A 111 13.34 1.17 12.58
C ASP A 111 12.91 2.01 11.35
N ASN A 112 12.09 1.46 10.45
CA ASN A 112 11.55 2.22 9.33
C ASN A 112 10.37 3.10 9.78
N ALA A 113 10.68 4.38 10.04
CA ALA A 113 9.70 5.36 10.49
C ALA A 113 8.54 5.57 9.49
N ASP A 114 8.81 5.51 8.19
CA ASP A 114 7.79 5.68 7.15
C ASP A 114 6.81 4.50 7.14
N ALA A 115 7.32 3.27 7.17
CA ALA A 115 6.48 2.08 7.22
C ALA A 115 5.56 2.08 8.46
N ALA A 116 6.10 2.45 9.63
CA ALA A 116 5.32 2.57 10.86
C ALA A 116 4.26 3.68 10.78
N ALA A 117 4.61 4.86 10.22
CA ALA A 117 3.67 5.96 10.04
C ALA A 117 2.50 5.58 9.12
N ASP A 118 2.82 4.95 7.99
CA ASP A 118 1.86 4.58 6.96
C ASP A 118 0.92 3.48 7.43
N LEU A 119 1.44 2.48 8.15
CA LEU A 119 0.61 1.46 8.80
C LEU A 119 -0.29 2.11 9.86
N GLY A 120 0.25 2.98 10.71
CA GLY A 120 -0.53 3.71 11.71
C GLY A 120 -1.68 4.53 11.10
N ARG A 121 -1.41 5.32 10.05
CA ARG A 121 -2.46 6.06 9.32
C ARG A 121 -3.48 5.15 8.66
N THR A 122 -3.06 3.98 8.16
CA THR A 122 -3.98 2.98 7.60
C THR A 122 -4.92 2.41 8.67
N LEU A 123 -4.41 2.15 9.88
CA LEU A 123 -5.22 1.67 11.01
C LEU A 123 -6.19 2.75 11.53
N LEU A 124 -5.80 4.03 11.51
CA LEU A 124 -6.72 5.14 11.82
C LEU A 124 -7.92 5.19 10.87
N LYS A 125 -7.66 5.01 9.57
CA LYS A 125 -8.73 4.95 8.55
C LYS A 125 -9.66 3.76 8.76
N ARG A 126 -9.19 2.70 9.42
CA ARG A 126 -9.98 1.50 9.80
C ARG A 126 -10.59 1.58 11.20
N SER A 127 -10.53 2.75 11.85
CA SER A 127 -11.07 2.96 13.21
C SER A 127 -10.44 2.06 14.28
N ILE A 128 -9.14 1.78 14.16
CA ILE A 128 -8.34 1.03 15.16
C ILE A 128 -7.31 1.99 15.79
N PRO A 129 -7.74 2.97 16.62
CA PRO A 129 -6.87 4.06 17.06
C PRO A 129 -5.78 3.63 18.05
N GLU A 130 -6.01 2.64 18.91
CA GLU A 130 -5.00 2.18 19.88
C GLU A 130 -3.76 1.61 19.19
N ALA A 131 -3.94 0.64 18.29
CA ALA A 131 -2.83 0.06 17.54
C ALA A 131 -2.16 1.09 16.62
N ALA A 132 -2.91 2.06 16.10
CA ALA A 132 -2.35 3.16 15.31
C ALA A 132 -1.45 4.07 16.15
N LYS A 133 -1.87 4.40 17.38
CA LYS A 133 -1.12 5.23 18.32
C LYS A 133 0.25 4.64 18.60
N ASP A 134 0.33 3.34 18.88
CA ASP A 134 1.61 2.66 19.19
C ASP A 134 2.61 2.75 18.02
N LEU A 135 2.14 2.52 16.79
CA LEU A 135 2.97 2.62 15.59
C LEU A 135 3.40 4.07 15.28
N LEU A 136 2.50 5.03 15.49
CA LEU A 136 2.80 6.44 15.26
C LEU A 136 3.77 6.99 16.32
N LEU A 137 3.68 6.54 17.57
CA LEU A 137 4.68 6.81 18.61
C LEU A 137 6.06 6.30 18.21
N GLN A 138 6.14 5.05 17.71
CA GLN A 138 7.38 4.48 17.20
C GLN A 138 7.94 5.32 16.05
N SER A 139 7.11 5.70 15.07
CA SER A 139 7.53 6.51 13.93
C SER A 139 8.08 7.88 14.34
N VAL A 140 7.37 8.60 15.23
CA VAL A 140 7.79 9.91 15.75
C VAL A 140 9.10 9.80 16.52
N ARG A 141 9.29 8.72 17.30
CA ARG A 141 10.53 8.48 18.04
C ARG A 141 11.74 8.32 17.12
N VAL A 142 11.58 7.65 15.99
CA VAL A 142 12.68 7.41 15.04
C VAL A 142 12.98 8.66 14.22
N ALA A 143 11.94 9.29 13.67
CA ALA A 143 12.10 10.50 12.86
C ALA A 143 10.90 11.43 13.08
N PRO A 144 11.03 12.46 13.93
CA PRO A 144 9.94 13.38 14.20
C PRO A 144 9.71 14.30 13.00
N THR A 145 8.47 14.31 12.48
CA THR A 145 8.01 15.28 11.47
C THR A 145 6.68 15.87 11.91
N ARG A 146 6.35 17.06 11.39
CA ARG A 146 5.06 17.70 11.70
C ARG A 146 3.87 16.79 11.38
N GLN A 147 3.85 16.17 10.19
CA GLN A 147 2.78 15.29 9.73
C GLN A 147 2.63 14.02 10.57
N ARG A 148 3.74 13.45 11.07
CA ARG A 148 3.70 12.30 11.99
C ARG A 148 3.12 12.69 13.35
N PHE A 149 3.45 13.87 13.87
CA PHE A 149 2.82 14.41 15.09
C PHE A 149 1.33 14.72 14.90
N GLU A 150 0.92 15.25 13.75
CA GLU A 150 -0.51 15.48 13.44
C GLU A 150 -1.29 14.15 13.39
N SER A 151 -0.71 13.12 12.77
CA SER A 151 -1.30 11.78 12.74
C SER A 151 -1.37 11.16 14.14
N LEU A 152 -0.32 11.33 14.95
CA LEU A 152 -0.28 10.85 16.33
C LEU A 152 -1.30 11.56 17.23
N LEU A 153 -1.47 12.88 17.06
CA LEU A 153 -2.50 13.67 17.73
C LEU A 153 -3.90 13.13 17.42
N GLU A 154 -4.18 12.82 16.15
CA GLU A 154 -5.45 12.21 15.73
C GLU A 154 -5.66 10.84 16.41
N ALA A 155 -4.62 10.00 16.44
CA ALA A 155 -4.68 8.69 17.10
C ALA A 155 -4.92 8.80 18.61
N ALA A 156 -4.21 9.71 19.28
CA ALA A 156 -4.35 9.98 20.71
C ALA A 156 -5.76 10.48 21.05
N ALA A 157 -6.29 11.43 20.26
CA ALA A 157 -7.64 11.95 20.46
C ALA A 157 -8.71 10.85 20.27
N LYS A 158 -8.57 10.00 19.25
CA LYS A 158 -9.51 8.89 18.98
C LYS A 158 -9.40 7.73 19.99
N SER A 159 -8.26 7.57 20.65
CA SER A 159 -8.07 6.60 21.75
C SER A 159 -8.47 7.16 23.13
N GLY A 160 -8.68 8.48 23.24
CA GLY A 160 -8.98 9.12 24.52
C GLY A 160 -7.74 9.38 25.40
N ASP A 161 -6.54 9.35 24.83
CA ASP A 161 -5.29 9.65 25.52
C ASP A 161 -5.04 11.17 25.55
N PHE A 162 -5.75 11.87 26.44
CA PHE A 162 -5.68 13.33 26.54
C PHE A 162 -4.32 13.86 26.99
N VAL A 163 -3.52 13.05 27.69
CA VAL A 163 -2.16 13.43 28.10
C VAL A 163 -1.27 13.51 26.86
N LEU A 164 -1.35 12.51 25.98
CA LEU A 164 -0.60 12.51 24.73
C LEU A 164 -1.06 13.60 23.76
N VAL A 165 -2.36 13.92 23.74
CA VAL A 165 -2.91 15.06 22.98
C VAL A 165 -2.22 16.37 23.36
N ASP A 166 -2.18 16.73 24.66
CA ASP A 166 -1.53 17.96 25.14
C ASP A 166 -0.03 17.99 24.79
N GLN A 167 0.65 16.85 24.85
CA GLN A 167 2.05 16.74 24.43
C GLN A 167 2.22 16.99 22.93
N CYS A 168 1.39 16.38 22.08
CA CYS A 168 1.42 16.58 20.64
C CYS A 168 1.14 18.04 20.27
N GLU A 169 0.17 18.70 20.92
CA GLU A 169 -0.15 20.11 20.68
C GLU A 169 1.04 21.03 21.01
N LYS A 170 1.72 20.79 22.15
CA LYS A 170 2.93 21.53 22.52
C LYS A 170 4.05 21.36 21.50
N GLN A 171 4.25 20.15 20.99
CA GLN A 171 5.26 19.86 19.96
C GLN A 171 4.91 20.54 18.62
N LEU A 172 3.64 20.50 18.21
CA LEU A 172 3.16 21.12 16.96
C LEU A 172 3.16 22.65 17.01
N ALA A 173 3.04 23.25 18.19
CA ALA A 173 3.21 24.68 18.42
C ALA A 173 4.68 25.13 18.35
N SER A 174 5.63 24.20 18.51
CA SER A 174 7.05 24.49 18.30
C SER A 174 7.37 24.58 16.80
N ASN A 175 8.09 25.62 16.38
CA ASN A 175 8.55 25.77 14.99
C ASN A 175 9.80 24.91 14.67
N GLN A 176 10.07 23.87 15.46
CA GLN A 176 11.29 23.07 15.36
C GLN A 176 11.11 21.78 14.54
N LEU A 177 9.86 21.39 14.24
CA LEU A 177 9.60 20.15 13.51
C LEU A 177 9.85 20.32 12.01
N PRO A 178 10.64 19.43 11.37
CA PRO A 178 10.83 19.47 9.94
C PRO A 178 9.52 19.15 9.20
N SER A 179 9.35 19.78 8.04
CA SER A 179 8.37 19.36 7.03
C SER A 179 8.83 18.05 6.41
N GLU A 180 7.91 17.11 6.18
CA GLU A 180 8.18 15.81 5.55
C GLU A 180 8.64 15.96 4.10
N LEU A 181 8.09 16.96 3.40
CA LEU A 181 8.57 17.34 2.08
C LEU A 181 9.69 18.38 2.23
N PRO A 182 10.91 18.11 1.74
CA PRO A 182 11.99 19.09 1.76
C PRO A 182 11.62 20.24 0.81
N VAL A 183 11.06 21.31 1.36
CA VAL A 183 10.82 22.54 0.62
C VAL A 183 12.17 23.23 0.44
N LYS A 184 12.82 22.95 -0.70
CA LYS A 184 14.00 23.70 -1.10
C LYS A 184 13.56 25.06 -1.64
N MET A 185 13.85 26.13 -0.90
CA MET A 185 13.71 27.48 -1.41
C MET A 185 14.72 27.68 -2.53
N MET A 186 14.23 27.88 -3.75
CA MET A 186 15.04 28.20 -4.92
C MET A 186 14.77 29.65 -5.32
N SER A 187 15.80 30.38 -5.71
CA SER A 187 15.61 31.70 -6.33
C SER A 187 14.85 31.56 -7.65
N PRO A 188 14.14 32.60 -8.12
CA PRO A 188 13.48 32.58 -9.42
C PRO A 188 14.42 32.17 -10.57
N GLN A 189 15.70 32.56 -10.48
CA GLN A 189 16.74 32.20 -11.47
C GLN A 189 17.12 30.71 -11.41
N GLU A 190 17.26 30.12 -10.21
CA GLU A 190 17.52 28.68 -10.06
C GLU A 190 16.33 27.85 -10.52
N PHE A 191 15.11 28.27 -10.18
CA PHE A 191 13.89 27.63 -10.67
C PHE A 191 13.80 27.68 -12.20
N ALA A 192 14.07 28.85 -12.82
CA ALA A 192 14.10 28.98 -14.27
C ALA A 192 15.11 28.04 -14.95
N ARG A 193 16.23 27.73 -14.28
CA ARG A 193 17.23 26.78 -14.79
C ARG A 193 16.77 25.32 -14.73
N THR A 194 15.92 24.94 -13.77
CA THR A 194 15.41 23.55 -13.68
C THR A 194 14.59 23.12 -14.89
N GLY A 195 13.98 24.07 -15.62
CA GLY A 195 13.27 23.79 -16.87
C GLY A 195 14.14 23.78 -18.14
N GLN A 196 15.41 24.21 -18.06
CA GLN A 196 16.30 24.35 -19.23
C GLN A 196 17.23 23.15 -19.46
N THR A 197 17.21 22.12 -18.61
CA THR A 197 17.79 20.81 -18.94
C THR A 197 16.92 20.08 -19.96
N GLY A 198 16.83 20.66 -21.16
CA GLY A 198 16.54 19.88 -22.36
C GLY A 198 17.69 18.89 -22.60
N PRO A 199 17.43 17.74 -23.24
CA PRO A 199 18.49 16.80 -23.61
C PRO A 199 19.58 17.57 -24.36
N PRO A 200 20.87 17.31 -24.10
CA PRO A 200 21.94 17.91 -24.89
C PRO A 200 21.62 17.59 -26.34
N ALA A 201 21.25 18.62 -27.10
CA ALA A 201 21.15 18.52 -28.54
C ALA A 201 22.51 17.99 -28.97
N ALA A 202 22.54 16.74 -29.41
CA ALA A 202 23.73 16.13 -29.96
C ALA A 202 24.25 17.12 -30.99
N MET A 203 25.42 17.70 -30.70
CA MET A 203 26.15 18.50 -31.65
C MET A 203 26.44 17.58 -32.82
N ALA A 204 25.55 17.62 -33.81
CA ALA A 204 25.79 17.05 -35.11
C ALA A 204 27.01 17.80 -35.65
N SER A 205 28.17 17.15 -35.60
CA SER A 205 29.35 17.58 -36.32
C SER A 205 28.95 17.80 -37.77
N ALA A 206 28.97 19.06 -38.18
CA ALA A 206 28.76 19.47 -39.56
C ALA A 206 29.87 18.85 -40.42
N VAL A 207 29.56 17.72 -41.07
CA VAL A 207 30.33 17.26 -42.21
C VAL A 207 29.91 18.12 -43.40
N ASN A 208 30.88 18.91 -43.83
CA ASN A 208 30.88 19.79 -44.98
C ASN A 208 30.56 18.98 -46.25
N ALA A 209 29.39 19.17 -46.85
CA ALA A 209 29.06 18.64 -48.17
C ALA A 209 28.22 19.62 -49.00
N ASN A 210 28.77 19.93 -50.17
CA ASN A 210 28.37 20.77 -51.28
C ASN A 210 26.85 20.86 -51.60
N PRO A 211 26.40 21.97 -52.25
CA PRO A 211 25.00 22.24 -52.51
C PRO A 211 24.50 21.54 -53.78
N GLY A 212 23.39 20.82 -53.66
CA GLY A 212 22.55 20.41 -54.79
C GLY A 212 21.18 21.08 -54.68
N PRO A 213 20.63 21.68 -55.75
CA PRO A 213 19.31 22.27 -55.72
C PRO A 213 18.29 21.15 -55.91
N ASN A 214 17.49 20.84 -54.90
CA ASN A 214 16.16 20.30 -55.18
C ASN A 214 15.15 20.68 -54.10
N GLN A 215 14.21 21.48 -54.57
CA GLN A 215 13.00 21.94 -53.91
C GLN A 215 12.14 20.74 -53.53
N PHE A 216 11.73 20.64 -52.26
CA PHE A 216 10.40 20.14 -51.92
C PHE A 216 9.89 20.81 -50.64
N ASN A 217 8.91 21.68 -50.87
CA ASN A 217 8.03 22.29 -49.89
C ASN A 217 7.33 21.21 -49.05
N ARG A 218 7.54 21.20 -47.74
CA ARG A 218 6.59 20.61 -46.77
C ARG A 218 6.48 21.52 -45.54
N SER A 219 5.50 22.41 -45.62
CA SER A 219 4.95 23.16 -44.50
C SER A 219 4.31 22.20 -43.51
N GLN A 220 5.07 21.78 -42.49
CA GLN A 220 4.55 21.14 -41.28
C GLN A 220 3.97 22.24 -40.37
N GLN A 221 2.67 22.50 -40.51
CA GLN A 221 1.92 23.33 -39.58
C GLN A 221 1.74 22.58 -38.27
N TYR A 222 2.47 22.99 -37.23
CA TYR A 222 2.22 22.57 -35.86
C TYR A 222 0.86 23.11 -35.42
N ARG A 223 -0.15 22.24 -35.33
CA ARG A 223 -1.42 22.55 -34.67
C ARG A 223 -1.22 22.48 -33.16
N VAL A 224 -1.24 23.64 -32.52
CA VAL A 224 -1.37 23.79 -31.07
C VAL A 224 -2.77 23.33 -30.67
N ALA A 225 -2.86 22.28 -29.85
CA ALA A 225 -4.12 21.78 -29.33
C ALA A 225 -4.72 22.83 -28.37
N THR A 226 -5.81 23.46 -28.77
CA THR A 226 -6.63 24.29 -27.89
C THR A 226 -7.45 23.38 -26.97
N ARG A 227 -7.30 23.61 -25.67
CA ARG A 227 -7.97 22.91 -24.57
C ARG A 227 -9.46 23.26 -24.58
N PRO A 228 -10.39 22.29 -24.63
CA PRO A 228 -11.81 22.60 -24.50
C PRO A 228 -12.14 23.02 -23.07
N THR A 229 -12.71 24.21 -22.93
CA THR A 229 -13.39 24.69 -21.73
C THR A 229 -14.71 23.95 -21.59
N ASN A 230 -14.77 22.96 -20.70
CA ASN A 230 -16.03 22.30 -20.37
C ASN A 230 -16.71 23.06 -19.23
N ASN A 231 -17.79 23.75 -19.58
CA ASN A 231 -18.66 24.50 -18.69
C ASN A 231 -19.97 23.70 -18.58
N GLN A 232 -20.12 22.87 -17.55
CA GLN A 232 -21.38 22.18 -17.27
C GLN A 232 -21.78 22.26 -15.79
N VAL A 233 -22.70 23.19 -15.57
CA VAL A 233 -24.03 23.03 -14.93
C VAL A 233 -24.14 22.29 -13.59
N ARG A 234 -24.55 23.12 -12.63
CA ARG A 234 -25.14 22.99 -11.30
C ARG A 234 -26.49 22.22 -11.25
N GLY A 235 -26.71 21.47 -10.16
CA GLY A 235 -28.00 20.91 -9.69
C GLY A 235 -28.11 19.40 -9.93
N ASP A 236 -28.45 18.50 -9.00
CA ASP A 236 -29.30 18.60 -7.80
C ASP A 236 -28.87 17.65 -6.68
N ARG A 237 -29.16 18.07 -5.44
CA ARG A 237 -29.01 17.29 -4.20
C ARG A 237 -30.24 16.40 -3.99
N VAL A 238 -30.01 15.12 -3.68
CA VAL A 238 -30.99 14.25 -2.99
C VAL A 238 -30.38 13.82 -1.65
N PRO A 239 -31.08 13.99 -0.51
CA PRO A 239 -30.58 13.55 0.79
C PRO A 239 -31.12 12.16 1.19
N MET A 240 -30.46 11.60 2.21
CA MET A 240 -30.93 10.54 3.13
C MET A 240 -30.96 9.10 2.60
N SER A 241 -30.67 8.04 3.36
CA SER A 241 -29.93 7.78 4.61
C SER A 241 -30.18 6.30 4.88
N GLN A 242 -29.16 5.46 5.07
CA GLN A 242 -29.35 4.12 5.61
C GLN A 242 -28.35 3.84 6.74
N PRO A 243 -28.80 3.30 7.89
CA PRO A 243 -27.93 2.94 8.99
C PRO A 243 -27.27 1.57 8.73
N SER A 244 -25.94 1.55 8.60
CA SER A 244 -25.17 0.32 8.59
C SER A 244 -25.04 -0.22 10.02
N THR A 245 -25.80 -1.28 10.33
CA THR A 245 -25.65 -2.04 11.57
C THR A 245 -24.46 -2.98 11.43
N ALA A 246 -23.27 -2.52 11.88
CA ALA A 246 -22.09 -3.37 11.98
C ALA A 246 -22.25 -4.31 13.18
N GLY A 247 -22.75 -5.52 12.93
CA GLY A 247 -22.81 -6.60 13.91
C GLY A 247 -21.41 -7.19 14.13
N GLN A 248 -20.76 -6.81 15.22
CA GLN A 248 -19.61 -7.54 15.75
C GLN A 248 -20.13 -8.82 16.43
N ILE A 249 -20.17 -9.92 15.67
CA ILE A 249 -20.39 -11.26 16.24
C ILE A 249 -19.03 -11.75 16.74
N VAL A 250 -18.83 -11.68 18.06
CA VAL A 250 -17.67 -12.27 18.74
C VAL A 250 -18.00 -13.74 19.00
N ASP A 251 -17.38 -14.65 18.23
CA ASP A 251 -17.48 -16.11 18.46
C ASP A 251 -16.38 -16.54 19.46
N PRO A 252 -16.74 -17.13 20.62
CA PRO A 252 -15.82 -17.49 21.70
C PRO A 252 -15.02 -18.79 21.46
N THR A 253 -15.15 -19.46 20.32
CA THR A 253 -14.62 -20.84 20.15
C THR A 253 -13.20 -20.95 19.57
N LEU A 254 -12.54 -19.83 19.24
CA LEU A 254 -11.14 -19.85 18.77
C LEU A 254 -10.17 -19.25 19.81
N PRO A 255 -9.06 -19.95 20.13
CA PRO A 255 -8.06 -19.40 21.03
C PRO A 255 -7.43 -18.14 20.41
N HIS A 256 -7.45 -17.03 21.14
CA HIS A 256 -6.87 -15.74 20.72
C HIS A 256 -5.35 -15.80 20.41
N ASN A 257 -4.69 -16.92 20.66
CA ASN A 257 -3.25 -17.12 20.47
C ASN A 257 -2.94 -18.32 19.53
N TRP A 258 -3.63 -18.44 18.40
CA TRP A 258 -3.16 -19.37 17.37
C TRP A 258 -1.87 -18.82 16.73
N THR A 259 -0.73 -19.22 17.26
CA THR A 259 0.56 -19.13 16.57
C THR A 259 0.72 -20.42 15.76
N PRO A 260 0.94 -20.36 14.44
CA PRO A 260 1.24 -21.55 13.67
C PRO A 260 2.48 -22.20 14.28
N LYS A 261 2.32 -23.42 14.82
CA LYS A 261 3.45 -24.24 15.24
C LYS A 261 4.31 -24.41 13.98
N PRO A 262 5.59 -24.01 13.96
CA PRO A 262 6.42 -24.22 12.79
C PRO A 262 6.41 -25.72 12.51
N SER A 263 5.82 -26.13 11.39
CA SER A 263 5.98 -27.50 10.90
C SER A 263 7.47 -27.77 10.91
N ALA A 264 7.86 -28.82 11.65
CA ALA A 264 9.23 -29.29 11.73
C ALA A 264 9.85 -29.18 10.34
N SER A 265 10.90 -28.37 10.24
CA SER A 265 11.67 -28.18 9.03
C SER A 265 11.96 -29.57 8.45
N ALA A 266 11.42 -29.83 7.26
CA ALA A 266 11.93 -30.93 6.47
C ALA A 266 13.46 -30.71 6.36
N PRO A 267 14.28 -31.73 6.65
CA PRO A 267 15.72 -31.58 6.55
C PRO A 267 16.08 -31.08 5.15
N PRO A 268 17.10 -30.22 5.00
CA PRO A 268 17.49 -29.73 3.70
C PRO A 268 17.82 -30.94 2.81
N THR A 269 17.01 -31.13 1.77
CA THR A 269 17.30 -32.10 0.72
C THR A 269 18.63 -31.68 0.13
N GLN A 270 19.68 -32.46 0.40
CA GLN A 270 21.00 -32.21 -0.17
C GLN A 270 20.86 -32.16 -1.69
N PRO A 271 21.54 -31.23 -2.38
CA PRO A 271 21.57 -31.23 -3.83
C PRO A 271 22.25 -32.52 -4.28
N GLU A 272 21.51 -33.37 -5.00
CA GLU A 272 22.11 -34.47 -5.76
C GLU A 272 23.18 -33.88 -6.67
N ARG A 273 24.45 -34.16 -6.34
CA ARG A 273 25.57 -34.01 -7.27
C ARG A 273 25.35 -34.98 -8.43
N ARG A 274 24.64 -34.54 -9.46
CA ARG A 274 24.73 -35.16 -10.78
C ARG A 274 26.10 -34.82 -11.35
N LEU A 275 27.00 -35.79 -11.22
CA LEU A 275 28.22 -35.88 -12.01
C LEU A 275 27.82 -35.99 -13.48
N PHE A 276 28.24 -35.01 -14.27
CA PHE A 276 28.27 -35.08 -15.72
C PHE A 276 29.31 -36.12 -16.14
N TRP A 277 28.89 -37.09 -16.94
CA TRP A 277 29.63 -37.65 -18.07
C TRP A 277 28.66 -37.77 -19.23
#